data_AF-A0A258FCI7-F1
#
_entry.id   AF-A0A258FCI7-F1
#
_cell.length_a   1.000
_cell.length_b   1.000
_cell.length_c   1.000
_cell.angle_alpha   90.00
_cell.angle_beta   90.00
_cell.angle_gamma   90.00
#
_symmetry.space_group_name_H-M   'P 1'
#
loop_
_entity.id
_entity.type
_entity.pdbx_description
1 polymer ?
#
loop_
_entity_poly.entity_id
_entity_poly.type
_entity_poly.pdbx_seq_one_letter_code
_entity_poly.pdbx_strand_id
1 'polypeptide(L)'
;MNLDELKIGYFYSNGAYGRTWGVRQLTDIAQDAESGETVFHFKGVAGVCRRKKGHCTPLEFARWARYQVALLENDWKRVGGEALLAVDPLTF
;
A
#
# COMPACT_ATOMS: atom_id res chain seq x y z
N MET A 1 -0.43 8.95 -2.55
CA MET A 1 -1.11 8.28 -1.43
C MET A 1 -1.04 9.24 -0.25
N ASN A 2 -2.17 9.55 0.35
CA ASN A 2 -2.25 10.38 1.54
C ASN A 2 -2.15 9.49 2.78
N LEU A 3 -1.73 10.07 3.90
CA LEU A 3 -1.60 9.34 5.17
C LEU A 3 -2.94 8.74 5.63
N ASP A 4 -4.04 9.42 5.37
CA ASP A 4 -5.40 8.97 5.70
C ASP A 4 -5.84 7.70 4.93
N GLU A 5 -5.25 7.47 3.76
CA GLU A 5 -5.54 6.28 2.94
C GLU A 5 -4.72 5.05 3.39
N LEU A 6 -3.75 5.24 4.27
CA LEU A 6 -2.89 4.17 4.78
C LEU A 6 -3.55 3.49 5.97
N LYS A 7 -3.95 2.22 5.78
CA LYS A 7 -4.71 1.45 6.77
C LYS A 7 -4.00 0.14 7.09
N ILE A 8 -4.00 -0.22 8.37
CA ILE A 8 -3.46 -1.50 8.83
C ILE A 8 -4.25 -2.64 8.17
N GLY A 9 -3.55 -3.69 7.76
CA GLY A 9 -4.12 -4.84 7.06
C GLY A 9 -4.18 -4.69 5.54
N TYR A 10 -4.04 -3.48 5.00
CA TYR A 10 -4.07 -3.23 3.55
C TYR A 10 -2.69 -3.37 2.90
N PHE A 11 -2.68 -3.57 1.59
CA PHE A 11 -1.47 -3.76 0.79
C PHE A 11 -1.24 -2.57 -0.13
N TYR A 12 0.02 -2.20 -0.31
CA TYR A 12 0.44 -1.04 -1.08
C TYR A 12 1.60 -1.42 -1.98
N SER A 13 1.60 -0.89 -3.20
CA SER A 13 2.67 -1.11 -4.17
C SER A 13 3.41 0.19 -4.46
N ASN A 14 4.71 0.07 -4.74
CA ASN A 14 5.54 1.21 -5.14
C ASN A 14 5.31 1.68 -6.58
N GLY A 15 4.51 0.97 -7.37
CA GLY A 15 4.25 1.34 -8.76
C GLY A 15 5.43 1.18 -9.71
N ALA A 16 6.53 0.57 -9.26
CA ALA A 16 7.65 0.23 -10.12
C ALA A 16 7.32 -0.99 -10.99
N TYR A 17 8.19 -1.32 -11.95
CA TYR A 17 8.00 -2.46 -12.85
C TYR A 17 9.20 -3.42 -12.77
N GLY A 18 8.97 -4.69 -13.06
CA GLY A 18 10.02 -5.71 -13.10
C GLY A 18 10.67 -5.98 -11.74
N ARG A 19 12.00 -5.91 -11.67
CA ARG A 19 12.80 -6.33 -10.50
C ARG A 19 12.74 -5.37 -9.32
N THR A 20 12.30 -4.12 -9.54
CA THR A 20 12.15 -3.10 -8.50
C THR A 20 10.72 -3.00 -7.98
N TRP A 21 9.76 -3.68 -8.63
CA TRP A 21 8.39 -3.77 -8.15
C TRP A 21 8.32 -4.51 -6.83
N GLY A 22 7.50 -4.01 -5.91
CA GLY A 22 7.24 -4.64 -4.63
C GLY A 22 5.89 -4.26 -4.05
N VAL A 23 5.38 -5.15 -3.19
CA VAL A 23 4.17 -4.93 -2.41
C VAL A 23 4.51 -5.04 -0.94
N ARG A 24 4.05 -4.07 -0.14
CA ARG A 24 4.16 -4.06 1.32
C ARG A 24 2.76 -4.02 1.93
N GLN A 25 2.52 -4.87 2.91
CA GLN A 25 1.34 -4.80 3.77
C GLN A 25 1.68 -3.96 4.99
N LEU A 26 0.82 -3.00 5.32
CA LEU A 26 0.91 -2.29 6.59
C LEU A 26 0.41 -3.23 7.68
N THR A 27 1.28 -3.60 8.61
CA THR A 27 0.96 -4.59 9.65
C THR A 27 0.58 -3.96 10.96
N ASP A 28 1.14 -2.79 11.27
CA ASP A 28 0.90 -2.12 12.54
C ASP A 28 1.26 -0.63 12.45
N ILE A 29 0.61 0.19 13.28
CA ILE A 29 0.92 1.61 13.48
C ILE A 29 1.13 1.81 14.97
N ALA A 30 2.37 2.06 15.36
CA ALA A 30 2.75 2.36 16.73
C ALA A 30 3.06 3.84 16.88
N GLN A 31 3.00 4.36 18.09
CA GLN A 31 3.68 5.59 18.45
C GLN A 31 4.96 5.23 19.20
N ASP A 32 6.05 5.82 18.76
CA ASP A 32 7.32 5.70 19.43
C ASP A 32 7.24 6.42 20.79
N ALA A 33 7.55 5.68 21.86
CA ALA A 33 7.38 6.17 23.23
C ALA A 33 8.45 7.20 23.62
N GLU A 34 9.60 7.24 22.93
CA GLU A 34 10.68 8.17 23.23
C GLU A 34 10.54 9.49 22.49
N SER A 35 10.15 9.44 21.21
CA SER A 35 10.03 10.62 20.34
C SER A 35 8.59 11.15 20.20
N GLY A 36 7.58 10.32 20.52
CA GLY A 36 6.17 10.62 20.25
C GLY A 36 5.80 10.52 18.77
N GLU A 37 6.73 10.10 17.90
CA GLU A 37 6.50 10.00 16.47
C GLU A 37 5.67 8.76 16.11
N THR A 38 4.80 8.89 15.12
CA THR A 38 4.07 7.73 14.59
C THR A 38 5.02 6.87 13.74
N VAL A 39 5.04 5.57 13.97
CA VAL A 39 5.88 4.59 13.29
C VAL A 39 5.00 3.52 12.63
N PHE A 40 5.17 3.36 11.32
CA PHE A 40 4.44 2.40 10.51
C PHE A 40 5.27 1.15 10.32
N HIS A 41 4.77 0.01 10.81
CA HIS A 41 5.36 -1.29 10.60
C HIS A 41 4.79 -1.95 9.35
N PHE A 42 5.67 -2.44 8.49
CA PHE A 42 5.26 -3.10 7.26
C PHE A 42 5.98 -4.43 7.07
N LYS A 43 5.31 -5.34 6.35
CA LYS A 43 5.91 -6.56 5.80
C LYS A 43 5.79 -6.58 4.29
N GLY A 44 6.87 -6.91 3.61
CA GLY A 44 6.87 -7.07 2.17
C GLY A 44 6.33 -8.44 1.77
N VAL A 45 5.28 -8.41 0.95
CA VAL A 45 4.49 -9.58 0.56
C VAL A 45 4.93 -10.11 -0.80
N ALA A 46 5.24 -9.22 -1.74
CA ALA A 46 5.60 -9.58 -3.11
C ALA A 46 6.75 -8.72 -3.69
N GLY A 47 7.31 -9.21 -4.78
CA GLY A 47 8.39 -8.55 -5.52
C GLY A 47 9.69 -8.42 -4.71
N VAL A 48 10.41 -7.31 -4.90
CA VAL A 48 11.72 -7.04 -4.27
C VAL A 48 11.66 -6.93 -2.74
N CYS A 49 10.47 -6.69 -2.20
CA CYS A 49 10.22 -6.57 -0.78
C CYS A 49 9.80 -7.91 -0.14
N ARG A 50 9.57 -8.98 -0.92
CA ARG A 50 9.08 -10.26 -0.41
C ARG A 50 9.96 -10.78 0.73
N ARG A 51 9.32 -11.21 1.83
CA ARG A 51 9.97 -11.71 3.07
C ARG A 51 10.82 -10.68 3.82
N LYS A 52 10.74 -9.39 3.47
CA LYS A 52 11.34 -8.31 4.26
C LYS A 52 10.32 -7.74 5.23
N LYS A 53 10.77 -7.31 6.40
CA LYS A 53 9.98 -6.55 7.37
C LYS A 53 10.77 -5.31 7.77
N GLY A 54 10.08 -4.24 8.11
CA GLY A 54 10.71 -3.01 8.53
C GLY A 54 9.68 -2.07 9.14
N HIS A 55 10.19 -0.95 9.65
CA HIS A 55 9.39 0.17 10.09
C HIS A 55 9.87 1.43 9.38
N CYS A 56 8.99 2.39 9.21
CA CYS A 56 9.32 3.71 8.70
C CYS A 56 8.29 4.72 9.20
N THR A 57 8.56 6.01 9.01
CA THR A 57 7.56 7.03 9.30
C THR A 57 6.39 6.91 8.31
N PRO A 58 5.18 7.37 8.70
CA PRO A 58 4.01 7.40 7.83
C PRO A 58 4.29 8.12 6.51
N LEU A 59 5.04 9.22 6.56
CA LEU A 59 5.37 10.04 5.40
C LEU A 59 6.26 9.27 4.41
N GLU A 60 7.28 8.57 4.92
CA GLU A 60 8.14 7.73 4.09
C GLU A 60 7.37 6.56 3.47
N PHE A 61 6.44 5.96 4.22
CA PHE A 61 5.56 4.93 3.67
C PHE A 61 4.67 5.47 2.56
N ALA A 62 4.04 6.63 2.77
CA ALA A 62 3.17 7.28 1.78
C ALA A 62 3.93 7.70 0.51
N ARG A 63 5.18 8.16 0.64
CA ARG A 63 6.06 8.48 -0.49
C ARG A 63 6.43 7.24 -1.30
N TRP A 64 6.71 6.14 -0.62
CA TRP A 64 7.00 4.86 -1.25
C TRP A 64 5.76 4.23 -1.89
N ALA A 65 4.60 4.29 -1.23
CA ALA A 65 3.34 3.70 -1.68
C ALA A 65 2.70 4.57 -2.77
N ARG A 66 2.74 4.08 -4.03
CA ARG A 66 2.13 4.80 -5.16
C ARG A 66 0.62 4.63 -5.20
N TYR A 67 0.14 3.41 -4.94
CA TYR A 67 -1.28 3.05 -4.94
C TYR A 67 -1.52 1.84 -4.04
N GLN A 68 -2.76 1.72 -3.54
CA GLN A 68 -3.20 0.55 -2.82
C GLN A 68 -3.44 -0.61 -3.79
N VAL A 69 -3.15 -1.82 -3.35
CA VAL A 69 -3.42 -3.07 -4.08
C VAL A 69 -4.13 -4.08 -3.19
N ALA A 70 -4.84 -5.01 -3.80
CA ALA A 70 -5.48 -6.15 -3.16
C ALA A 70 -5.10 -7.42 -3.90
N LEU A 71 -4.91 -8.51 -3.16
CA LEU A 71 -4.67 -9.82 -3.74
C LEU A 71 -6.01 -10.46 -4.11
N LEU A 72 -6.31 -10.53 -5.40
CA LEU A 72 -7.51 -11.15 -5.95
C LEU A 72 -7.11 -12.40 -6.74
N GLU A 73 -7.49 -13.58 -6.25
CA GLU A 73 -7.24 -14.87 -6.93
C GLU A 73 -5.76 -15.10 -7.35
N ASN A 74 -4.80 -14.60 -6.55
CA ASN A 74 -3.35 -14.57 -6.81
C ASN A 74 -2.81 -13.42 -7.67
N ASP A 75 -3.67 -12.54 -8.18
CA ASP A 75 -3.24 -11.34 -8.91
C ASP A 75 -3.32 -10.09 -8.03
N TRP A 76 -2.33 -9.20 -8.15
CA TRP A 76 -2.31 -7.94 -7.40
C TRP A 76 -3.03 -6.85 -8.21
N LYS A 77 -4.28 -6.55 -7.84
CA LYS A 77 -5.09 -5.52 -8.47
C LYS A 77 -5.02 -4.21 -7.69
N ARG A 78 -5.01 -3.08 -8.40
CA ARG A 78 -5.09 -1.76 -7.76
C ARG A 78 -6.49 -1.57 -7.16
N VAL A 79 -6.53 -1.02 -5.96
CA VAL A 79 -7.76 -0.64 -5.25
C VAL A 79 -7.71 0.86 -4.99
N GLY A 80 -8.82 1.56 -5.20
CA GLY A 80 -8.91 3.01 -5.02
C GLY A 80 -8.59 3.86 -6.26
N GLY A 81 -8.25 3.25 -7.40
CA GLY A 81 -8.16 3.93 -8.69
C GLY A 81 -9.28 3.46 -9.60
N GLU A 82 -10.40 4.18 -9.59
CA GLU A 82 -11.48 4.12 -10.58
C GLU A 82 -12.27 2.81 -10.69
N ALA A 83 -13.30 2.69 -9.84
CA ALA A 83 -14.55 2.02 -10.20
C ALA A 83 -15.66 3.09 -10.34
N LEU A 84 -15.37 4.20 -11.03
CA LEU A 84 -16.36 5.24 -11.33
C LEU A 84 -16.64 5.44 -12.83
N LEU A 85 -16.14 4.56 -13.71
CA LEU A 85 -16.51 4.59 -15.15
C LEU A 85 -16.96 3.22 -15.68
N ALA A 86 -17.73 2.48 -14.88
CA ALA A 86 -18.41 1.29 -15.37
C ALA A 86 -19.88 1.29 -14.95
N VAL A 87 -20.61 2.37 -15.27
CA VAL A 87 -22.04 2.34 -15.57
C VAL A 87 -22.45 3.69 -16.16
N ASP A 88 -22.41 3.83 -17.48
CA ASP A 88 -23.40 4.66 -18.15
C ASP A 88 -24.22 3.73 -19.06
N PRO A 89 -25.26 3.05 -18.53
CA PRO A 89 -26.09 2.15 -19.32
C PRO A 89 -27.20 2.92 -20.04
N LEU A 90 -26.92 4.10 -20.63
CA LEU A 90 -27.90 4.88 -21.39
C LEU A 90 -27.27 5.61 -22.58
N THR A 91 -26.74 4.84 -23.54
CA THR A 91 -26.84 5.26 -24.94
C THR A 91 -28.25 4.91 -25.41
N PHE A 92 -29.13 5.91 -25.42
CA PHE A 92 -30.44 5.85 -26.09
C PHE A 92 -30.28 5.95 -27.60
#